data_AF-A0A6G5QFJ4-F1
#
_entry.id   AF-A0A6G5QFJ4-F1
#
_cell.length_a   1.000
_cell.length_b   1.000
_cell.length_c   1.000
_cell.angle_alpha   90.00
_cell.angle_beta   90.00
_cell.angle_gamma   90.00
#
_symmetry.space_group_name_H-M   'P 1'
#
loop_
_entity.id
_entity.type
_entity.pdbx_description
1 polymer ?
#
loop_
_entity_poly.entity_id
_entity_poly.type
_entity_poly.pdbx_seq_one_letter_code
_entity_poly.pdbx_strand_id
1 'polypeptide(L)' 'MGISVQQLLIILVIIVLLFGAKKIPELAKGVGKGIKSFKAEMEDDKPVEKVEKKDEEVVSEVKKTESKEA' A
#
# COMPACT_ATOMS: atom_id res chain seq x y z
N MET A 1 -13.99 17.72 21.02
CA MET A 1 -13.79 16.26 21.05
C MET A 1 -13.52 15.81 19.63
N GLY A 2 -12.25 15.63 19.26
CA GLY A 2 -11.84 15.20 17.94
C GLY A 2 -11.41 13.74 17.97
N ILE A 3 -11.51 13.06 16.82
CA ILE A 3 -10.95 11.72 16.68
C ILE A 3 -9.43 11.85 16.81
N SER A 4 -8.91 11.22 17.84
CA SER A 4 -7.49 11.12 18.18
C SER A 4 -6.90 9.93 17.44
N VAL A 5 -5.63 10.02 17.05
CA VAL A 5 -4.91 8.94 16.36
C VAL A 5 -5.00 7.60 17.11
N GLN A 6 -4.99 7.65 18.45
CA GLN A 6 -5.17 6.46 19.31
C GLN A 6 -6.51 5.76 19.08
N GLN A 7 -7.61 6.49 18.90
CA GLN A 7 -8.93 5.88 18.66
C GLN A 7 -8.99 5.23 17.27
N LEU A 8 -8.41 5.87 16.25
CA LEU A 8 -8.30 5.26 14.91
C LEU A 8 -7.47 3.98 14.93
N LEU A 9 -6.36 3.95 15.68
CA LEU A 9 -5.54 2.74 15.85
C LEU A 9 -6.33 1.60 16.49
N ILE A 10 -7.10 1.88 17.55
CA ILE A 10 -7.94 0.87 18.22
C ILE A 10 -8.99 0.31 17.25
N ILE A 11 -9.67 1.18 16.49
CA ILE A 11 -10.67 0.76 15.51
C ILE A 11 -10.02 -0.07 14.39
N LEU A 12 -8.85 0.35 13.90
CA LEU A 12 -8.08 -0.38 12.90
C LEU A 12 -7.75 -1.80 13.38
N VAL A 13 -7.30 -1.94 14.63
CA VAL A 13 -7.00 -3.26 15.22
C VAL A 13 -8.24 -4.14 15.24
N ILE A 14 -9.40 -3.61 15.63
CA ILE A 14 -10.66 -4.37 15.64
C ILE A 14 -11.02 -4.83 14.23
N ILE A 15 -10.93 -3.96 13.23
CA ILE A 15 -11.20 -4.30 11.82
C ILE A 15 -10.24 -5.41 11.35
N VAL A 16 -8.95 -5.31 11.69
CA VAL A 16 -7.95 -6.34 11.34
C VAL A 16 -8.24 -7.67 12.03
N LEU A 17 -8.78 -7.68 13.25
CA LEU A 17 -9.19 -8.92 13.92
C LEU A 17 -10.44 -9.55 13.28
N LEU A 18 -11.41 -8.75 12.84
CA LEU A 18 -12.64 -9.24 12.22
C LEU A 18 -12.42 -9.78 10.80
N PHE A 19 -11.68 -9.03 9.99
CA PHE A 19 -11.44 -9.38 8.58
C PHE A 19 -10.14 -10.18 8.38
N GLY A 20 -9.21 -10.12 9.34
CA GLY A 20 -7.88 -10.71 9.23
C GLY A 20 -6.88 -9.81 8.49
N ALA A 21 -5.62 -9.85 8.92
CA ALA A 21 -4.54 -9.04 8.33
C ALA A 21 -4.28 -9.34 6.84
N LYS A 22 -4.70 -10.51 6.33
CA LYS A 22 -4.55 -10.88 4.91
C LYS A 22 -5.61 -10.25 4.01
N LYS A 23 -6.81 -9.94 4.51
CA LYS A 23 -7.91 -9.38 3.70
C LYS A 23 -7.70 -7.91 3.35
N ILE A 24 -7.14 -7.13 4.27
CA ILE A 24 -6.85 -5.70 4.04
C ILE A 24 -5.95 -5.45 2.81
N PRO A 25 -4.77 -6.10 2.65
CA PRO A 25 -3.93 -5.89 1.47
C PRO A 25 -4.55 -6.47 0.19
N GLU A 26 -5.30 -7.57 0.28
CA GLU A 26 -6.03 -8.15 -0.86
C GLU A 26 -7.07 -7.15 -1.41
N LEU A 27 -7.87 -6.56 -0.52
CA LEU A 27 -8.86 -5.53 -0.86
C LEU A 27 -8.19 -4.23 -1.34
N ALA A 28 -7.10 -3.79 -0.69
CA ALA A 28 -6.37 -2.60 -1.09
C ALA A 28 -5.73 -2.74 -2.48
N LYS A 29 -5.23 -3.92 -2.84
CA LYS A 29 -4.72 -4.20 -4.20
C LYS A 29 -5.83 -4.12 -5.25
N GLY A 30 -7.00 -4.69 -4.97
CA GLY A 30 -8.16 -4.63 -5.87
C GLY A 30 -8.69 -3.20 -6.06
N VAL A 31 -8.93 -2.50 -4.94
CA VAL A 31 -9.41 -1.11 -4.94
C VAL A 31 -8.35 -0.18 -5.54
N GLY A 32 -7.07 -0.36 -5.22
CA GLY A 32 -5.97 0.43 -5.75
C GLY A 32 -5.81 0.32 -7.26
N LYS A 33 -5.96 -0.89 -7.82
CA LYS A 33 -5.98 -1.09 -9.28
C LYS A 33 -7.17 -0.38 -9.92
N GLY A 34 -8.37 -0.50 -9.33
CA GLY A 34 -9.58 0.18 -9.83
C GLY A 34 -9.46 1.70 -9.79
N ILE A 35 -9.00 2.28 -8.67
CA ILE A 35 -8.78 3.73 -8.54
C ILE A 35 -7.69 4.20 -9.51
N LYS A 36 -6.60 3.42 -9.69
CA LYS A 36 -5.52 3.77 -10.62
C LYS A 36 -6.00 3.80 -12.07
N SER A 37 -6.77 2.80 -12.49
CA SER A 37 -7.40 2.77 -13.82
C SER A 37 -8.40 3.91 -14.00
N PHE A 38 -9.23 4.18 -12.98
CA PHE A 38 -10.18 5.29 -13.00
C PHE A 38 -9.48 6.65 -13.09
N LYS A 39 -8.37 6.81 -12.36
CA LYS A 39 -7.53 8.01 -12.40
C LYS A 39 -6.86 8.17 -13.77
N ALA A 40 -6.32 7.09 -14.32
CA ALA A 40 -5.68 7.09 -15.65
C ALA A 40 -6.67 7.50 -16.74
N GLU A 41 -7.86 6.91 -16.79
CA GLU A 41 -8.88 7.27 -17.77
C GLU A 41 -9.38 8.72 -17.62
N MET A 42 -9.48 9.21 -16.38
CA MET A 42 -9.80 10.62 -16.11
C MET A 42 -8.66 11.58 -16.46
N GLU A 43 -7.42 11.11 -16.43
CA GLU A 43 -6.22 11.89 -16.74
C GLU A 43 -5.83 11.81 -18.21
N ASP A 44 -6.18 10.76 -18.97
CA ASP A 44 -5.92 10.62 -20.42
C ASP A 44 -6.57 11.72 -21.29
N ASP A 45 -7.52 12.49 -20.72
CA ASP A 45 -8.00 13.76 -21.31
C ASP A 45 -6.94 14.90 -21.23
N LYS A 46 -5.80 14.64 -20.59
CA LYS A 46 -4.58 15.47 -20.54
C LYS A 46 -3.35 14.59 -20.77
N PRO A 47 -2.47 14.88 -21.74
CA PRO A 47 -1.37 13.97 -22.09
C PRO A 47 -0.32 13.91 -20.96
N VAL A 48 -0.39 12.90 -20.07
CA VAL A 48 0.69 12.61 -19.13
C VAL A 48 0.89 11.10 -18.94
N GLU A 49 2.13 10.73 -19.24
CA GLU A 49 2.83 9.45 -19.26
C GLU A 49 2.48 8.38 -18.20
N LYS A 50 2.45 7.15 -18.71
CA LYS A 50 2.15 5.85 -18.11
C LYS A 50 3.01 5.49 -16.89
N VAL A 51 2.39 5.25 -15.73
CA VAL A 51 3.06 4.66 -14.55
C VAL A 51 2.77 3.16 -14.48
N GLU A 52 3.59 2.35 -15.14
CA GLU A 52 3.74 0.92 -14.85
C GLU A 52 4.80 0.74 -13.76
N LYS A 53 4.41 0.23 -12.58
CA LYS A 53 5.30 -0.59 -11.76
C LYS A 53 4.53 -1.81 -11.23
N LYS A 54 5.05 -2.94 -11.67
CA LYS A 54 4.73 -4.34 -11.39
C LYS A 54 4.64 -4.59 -9.89
N ASP A 55 3.66 -5.42 -9.51
CA ASP A 55 3.69 -6.20 -8.28
C ASP A 55 5.01 -7.02 -8.21
N GLU A 56 5.46 -7.31 -6.97
CA GLU A 56 6.43 -8.33 -6.54
C GLU A 56 7.93 -7.94 -6.37
N GLU A 57 8.49 -8.44 -5.24
CA GLU A 57 9.92 -8.48 -4.85
C GLU A 57 10.55 -7.28 -4.09
N VAL A 58 10.09 -6.99 -2.87
CA VAL A 58 10.96 -6.37 -1.83
C VAL A 58 10.70 -7.03 -0.46
N VAL A 59 10.98 -8.32 -0.36
CA VAL A 59 11.13 -9.04 0.91
C VAL A 59 12.38 -9.90 0.80
N SER A 60 13.59 -9.32 0.83
CA SER A 60 14.86 -10.05 1.11
C SER A 60 16.16 -9.21 0.98
N GLU A 61 16.21 -7.97 1.48
CA GLU A 61 17.51 -7.29 1.61
C GLU A 61 17.62 -6.43 2.88
N VAL A 62 17.31 -7.05 4.02
CA VAL A 62 17.80 -6.58 5.31
C VAL A 62 18.52 -7.76 5.94
N LYS A 63 19.85 -7.63 6.09
CA LYS A 63 20.82 -8.49 6.81
C LYS A 63 21.71 -9.39 5.93
N LYS A 64 22.93 -8.91 5.62
CA LYS A 64 24.23 -9.47 6.09
C LYS A 64 25.38 -9.24 5.09
N THR A 65 26.26 -8.29 5.41
CA THR A 65 27.74 -8.20 5.21
C THR A 65 28.10 -6.74 5.45
N GLU A 66 28.45 -6.28 6.65
CA GLU A 66 29.66 -6.63 7.43
C GLU A 66 30.95 -6.34 6.66
N SER A 67 31.69 -5.38 7.22
CA SER A 67 33.16 -5.36 7.28
C SER A 67 33.97 -4.90 6.07
N LYS A 68 35.05 -4.20 6.44
CA LYS A 68 36.22 -3.74 5.69
C LYS A 68 36.05 -2.44 4.90
N GLU A 69 36.59 -1.32 5.41
CA GLU A 69 38.02 -0.98 5.45
C GLU A 69 38.47 -0.44 4.09
N ALA A 70 38.57 0.89 4.00
CA ALA A 70 39.65 1.65 3.35
C ALA A 70 39.39 3.15 3.57
#